data_AF-A0A820FYJ4-F1
#
_entry.id   AF-A0A820FYJ4-F1
#
_cell.length_a   1.000
_cell.length_b   1.000
_cell.length_c   1.000
_cell.angle_alpha   90.00
_cell.angle_beta   90.00
_cell.angle_gamma   90.00
#
_symmetry.space_group_name_H-M   'P 1'
#
loop_
_entity.id
_entity.type
_entity.pdbx_description
1 polymer ?
#
loop_
_entity_poly.entity_id
_entity_poly.type
_entity_poly.pdbx_seq_one_letter_code
_entity_poly.pdbx_strand_id
1 'polypeptide(L)'
;DDAKNLKKRNVKALKDILINMSKVIYKTTWQEAQRLLLDNIEFVNDIELQNMDKEDALIVFEDHIRQLEKTHEDDIEIQKKHIRRTHRKNRETFLYFLDELHDQGKLHSMSLWTDLFNAISNDERFSKMLGQPGSTPLDLFKFYVEDLKARFHDEKKTIKEILKDKSFTIDVNSTIEEFVEIISTDKRTVSLDAGNIKLTFNSLMEKAQSKEKERLKDEVRKQKRLESNFKQLLKTKISSLNEQSKWEDIKIQIENDNDYQALPSEFDRI
;
A
#
# COMPACT_ATOMS: atom_id res chain seq x y z
N ASP A 1 30.98 60.44 -38.16
CA ASP A 1 30.70 59.92 -36.81
C ASP A 1 29.28 60.20 -36.34
N ASP A 2 28.68 61.32 -36.72
CA ASP A 2 27.32 61.71 -36.30
C ASP A 2 26.22 60.72 -36.71
N ALA A 3 26.23 60.22 -37.95
CA ALA A 3 25.24 59.23 -38.41
C ALA A 3 25.28 57.91 -37.63
N LYS A 4 26.49 57.45 -37.25
CA LYS A 4 26.66 56.25 -36.40
C LYS A 4 26.14 56.49 -34.98
N ASN A 5 26.36 57.69 -34.44
CA ASN A 5 25.88 58.06 -33.11
C ASN A 5 24.35 58.20 -33.09
N LEU A 6 23.77 58.78 -34.14
CA LEU A 6 22.33 58.90 -34.31
C LEU A 6 21.64 57.54 -34.41
N LYS A 7 22.19 56.61 -35.23
CA LYS A 7 21.70 55.23 -35.31
C LYS A 7 21.70 54.55 -33.94
N LYS A 8 22.80 54.65 -33.19
CA LYS A 8 22.89 54.08 -31.83
C LYS A 8 21.86 54.68 -30.87
N ARG A 9 21.63 55.99 -30.92
CA ARG A 9 20.62 56.69 -30.12
C ARG A 9 19.21 56.17 -30.45
N ASN A 10 18.87 56.09 -31.74
CA ASN A 10 17.55 55.69 -32.20
C ASN A 10 17.24 54.22 -31.86
N VAL A 11 18.21 53.33 -32.10
CA VAL A 11 18.12 51.90 -31.70
C VAL A 11 17.84 51.77 -30.21
N LYS A 12 18.54 52.54 -29.38
CA LYS A 12 18.33 52.52 -27.93
C LYS A 12 16.95 53.08 -27.55
N ALA A 13 16.55 54.22 -28.11
CA ALA A 13 15.27 54.85 -27.83
C ALA A 13 14.08 53.95 -28.20
N LEU A 14 14.10 53.33 -29.39
CA LEU A 14 13.06 52.38 -29.79
C LEU A 14 13.00 51.18 -28.83
N LYS A 15 14.15 50.64 -28.44
CA LYS A 15 14.23 49.54 -27.47
C LYS A 15 13.61 49.92 -26.13
N ASP A 16 13.94 51.10 -25.60
CA ASP A 16 13.42 51.58 -24.32
C ASP A 16 11.89 51.79 -24.38
N ILE A 17 11.38 52.33 -25.49
CA ILE A 17 9.93 52.46 -25.75
C ILE A 17 9.26 51.09 -25.74
N LEU A 18 9.78 50.12 -26.50
CA LEU A 18 9.19 48.77 -26.58
C LEU A 18 9.18 48.06 -25.22
N ILE A 19 10.25 48.19 -24.42
CA ILE A 19 10.32 47.61 -23.07
C ILE A 19 9.22 48.17 -22.15
N ASN A 20 8.91 49.46 -22.27
CA ASN A 20 7.91 50.13 -21.44
C ASN A 20 6.47 49.93 -21.95
N MET A 21 6.27 49.34 -23.13
CA MET A 21 4.95 49.10 -23.71
C MET A 21 4.36 47.77 -23.23
N SER A 22 3.49 47.83 -22.21
CA SER A 22 2.80 46.64 -21.66
C SER A 22 1.89 45.91 -22.65
N LYS A 23 1.48 46.58 -23.75
CA LYS A 23 0.63 45.99 -24.81
C LYS A 23 1.41 45.12 -25.80
N VAL A 24 2.74 45.28 -25.87
CA VAL A 24 3.59 44.43 -26.70
C VAL A 24 3.90 43.17 -25.91
N ILE A 25 3.48 42.03 -26.43
CA ILE A 25 3.69 40.72 -25.82
C ILE A 25 4.50 39.83 -26.78
N TYR A 26 4.94 38.68 -26.29
CA TYR A 26 5.74 37.71 -27.06
C TYR A 26 5.11 37.22 -28.38
N LYS A 27 3.79 37.42 -28.59
CA LYS A 27 3.08 37.08 -29.85
C LYS A 27 2.78 38.28 -30.74
N THR A 28 3.13 39.49 -30.31
CA THR A 28 2.84 40.70 -31.07
C THR A 28 3.60 40.67 -32.39
N THR A 29 2.88 40.92 -33.48
CA THR A 29 3.47 41.02 -34.82
C THR A 29 4.05 42.42 -35.05
N TRP A 30 4.95 42.56 -36.03
CA TRP A 30 5.51 43.87 -36.37
C TRP A 30 4.42 44.89 -36.78
N GLN A 31 3.42 44.47 -37.54
CA GLN A 31 2.32 45.33 -37.96
C GLN A 31 1.52 45.88 -36.76
N GLU A 32 1.26 45.04 -35.76
CA GLU A 32 0.59 45.45 -34.52
C GLU A 32 1.48 46.39 -33.70
N ALA A 33 2.77 46.07 -33.57
CA ALA A 33 3.73 46.90 -32.86
C ALA A 33 3.86 48.29 -33.49
N GLN A 34 3.90 48.39 -34.82
CA GLN A 34 3.91 49.68 -35.54
C GLN A 34 2.69 50.53 -35.19
N ARG A 35 1.49 49.93 -35.20
CA ARG A 35 0.28 50.64 -34.80
C ARG A 35 0.36 51.13 -33.35
N LEU A 36 0.85 50.29 -32.44
CA LEU A 36 1.04 50.67 -31.04
C LEU A 36 2.10 51.77 -30.84
N LEU A 37 3.14 51.81 -31.69
CA LEU A 37 4.15 52.87 -31.68
C LEU A 37 3.58 54.21 -32.16
N LEU A 38 2.67 54.21 -33.14
CA LEU A 38 1.96 55.42 -33.58
C LEU A 38 1.03 56.00 -32.51
N ASP A 39 0.59 55.17 -31.55
CA ASP A 39 -0.17 55.60 -30.39
C ASP A 39 0.73 56.04 -29.20
N ASN A 40 2.06 55.87 -29.32
CA ASN A 40 3.02 56.19 -28.25
C ASN A 40 3.57 57.62 -28.40
N ILE A 41 3.34 58.47 -27.39
CA ILE A 41 3.71 59.90 -27.40
C ILE A 41 5.24 60.10 -27.53
N GLU A 42 6.06 59.23 -26.92
CA GLU A 42 7.52 59.34 -26.99
C GLU A 42 8.05 59.07 -28.40
N PHE A 43 7.43 58.11 -29.10
CA PHE A 43 7.76 57.79 -30.49
C PHE A 43 7.27 58.88 -31.45
N VAL A 44 6.04 59.38 -31.26
CA VAL A 44 5.43 60.39 -32.13
C VAL A 44 6.15 61.75 -32.08
N ASN A 45 6.75 62.10 -30.94
CA ASN A 45 7.44 63.38 -30.77
C ASN A 45 8.92 63.35 -31.23
N ASP A 46 9.51 62.19 -31.50
CA ASP A 46 10.92 62.06 -31.93
C ASP A 46 11.02 61.84 -33.45
N ILE A 47 11.15 62.94 -34.20
CA ILE A 47 11.24 62.93 -35.68
C ILE A 47 12.46 62.13 -36.16
N GLU A 48 13.59 62.26 -35.47
CA GLU A 48 14.81 61.55 -35.81
C GLU A 48 14.65 60.03 -35.61
N LEU A 49 13.87 59.61 -34.61
CA LEU A 49 13.52 58.21 -34.38
C LEU A 49 12.55 57.68 -35.45
N GLN A 50 11.56 58.46 -35.87
CA GLN A 50 10.63 58.06 -36.95
C GLN A 50 11.33 57.86 -38.29
N ASN A 51 12.38 58.63 -38.55
CA ASN A 51 13.20 58.54 -39.76
C ASN A 51 14.29 57.47 -39.67
N MET A 52 14.32 56.64 -38.61
CA MET A 52 15.29 55.57 -38.49
C MET A 52 15.14 54.54 -39.63
N ASP A 53 16.23 53.83 -39.91
CA ASP A 53 16.21 52.77 -40.92
C ASP A 53 15.24 51.64 -40.54
N LYS A 54 14.47 51.16 -41.51
CA LYS A 54 13.43 50.15 -41.28
C LYS A 54 14.02 48.80 -40.90
N GLU A 55 15.20 48.46 -41.41
CA GLU A 55 15.92 47.23 -41.04
C GLU A 55 16.37 47.33 -39.58
N ASP A 56 16.93 48.47 -39.17
CA ASP A 56 17.31 48.70 -37.77
C ASP A 56 16.10 48.62 -36.81
N ALA A 57 14.95 49.17 -37.21
CA ALA A 57 13.73 49.10 -36.42
C ALA A 57 13.22 47.66 -36.26
N LEU A 58 13.28 46.88 -37.35
CA LEU A 58 12.91 45.46 -37.35
C LEU A 58 13.86 44.63 -36.47
N ILE A 59 15.17 44.88 -36.52
CA ILE A 59 16.15 44.19 -35.67
C ILE A 59 15.86 44.47 -34.18
N VAL A 60 15.62 45.73 -33.81
CA VAL A 60 15.29 46.10 -32.43
C VAL A 60 14.00 45.42 -31.95
N PHE A 61 12.99 45.38 -32.81
CA PHE A 61 11.73 44.71 -32.50
C PHE A 61 11.89 43.20 -32.37
N GLU A 62 12.58 42.55 -33.31
CA GLU A 62 12.83 41.11 -33.27
C GLU A 62 13.59 40.72 -32.00
N ASP A 63 14.64 41.46 -31.64
CA ASP A 63 15.40 41.23 -30.40
C ASP A 63 14.51 41.40 -29.15
N HIS A 64 13.60 42.38 -29.16
CA HIS A 64 12.66 42.56 -28.06
C HIS A 64 11.65 41.41 -27.96
N ILE A 65 11.05 40.97 -29.08
CA ILE A 65 10.12 39.84 -29.10
C ILE A 65 10.82 38.55 -28.66
N ARG A 66 12.04 38.27 -29.15
CA ARG A 66 12.83 37.11 -28.71
C ARG A 66 13.07 37.09 -27.20
N GLN A 67 13.33 38.26 -26.61
CA GLN A 67 13.48 38.38 -25.16
C GLN A 67 12.16 38.13 -24.41
N LEU A 68 11.03 38.60 -24.95
CA LEU A 68 9.70 38.32 -24.39
C LEU A 68 9.31 36.84 -24.52
N GLU A 69 9.60 36.21 -25.66
CA GLU A 69 9.39 34.77 -25.87
C GLU A 69 10.18 33.94 -24.86
N LYS A 70 11.47 34.24 -24.70
CA LYS A 70 12.31 33.57 -23.71
C LYS A 70 11.76 33.72 -22.29
N THR A 71 11.35 34.93 -21.91
CA THR A 71 10.77 35.19 -20.58
C THR A 71 9.46 34.40 -20.38
N HIS A 72 8.62 34.34 -21.41
CA HIS A 72 7.38 33.58 -21.38
C HIS A 72 7.62 32.07 -21.26
N GLU A 73 8.62 31.53 -21.95
CA GLU A 73 9.02 30.13 -21.84
C GLU A 73 9.53 29.80 -20.43
N ASP A 74 10.39 30.66 -19.87
CA ASP A 74 10.89 30.54 -18.50
C ASP A 74 9.73 30.54 -17.49
N ASP A 75 8.76 31.45 -17.63
CA ASP A 75 7.56 31.50 -16.80
C ASP A 75 6.73 30.22 -16.91
N ILE A 76 6.50 29.71 -18.13
CA ILE A 76 5.81 28.43 -18.33
C ILE A 76 6.56 27.29 -17.62
N GLU A 77 7.89 27.27 -17.72
CA GLU A 77 8.71 26.23 -17.09
C GLU A 77 8.63 26.29 -15.56
N ILE A 78 8.66 27.50 -14.99
CA ILE A 78 8.44 27.76 -13.57
C ILE A 78 7.06 27.25 -13.14
N GLN A 79 5.99 27.59 -13.86
CA GLN A 79 4.64 27.11 -13.57
C GLN A 79 4.55 25.57 -13.62
N LYS A 80 5.13 24.94 -14.65
CA LYS A 80 5.21 23.47 -14.74
C LYS A 80 5.96 22.86 -13.57
N LYS A 81 7.08 23.46 -13.14
CA LYS A 81 7.85 23.03 -11.95
C LYS A 81 7.02 23.16 -10.67
N HIS A 82 6.28 24.25 -10.50
CA HIS A 82 5.37 24.44 -9.36
C HIS A 82 4.28 23.37 -9.32
N ILE A 83 3.58 23.14 -10.43
CA ILE A 83 2.53 22.11 -10.53
C ILE A 83 3.09 20.73 -10.19
N ARG A 84 4.23 20.34 -10.76
CA ARG A 84 4.88 19.05 -10.45
C ARG A 84 5.19 18.91 -8.97
N ARG A 85 5.69 19.98 -8.33
CA ARG A 85 5.98 20.00 -6.90
C ARG A 85 4.72 19.86 -6.05
N THR A 86 3.65 20.57 -6.41
CA THR A 86 2.35 20.47 -5.74
C THR A 86 1.80 19.06 -5.84
N HIS A 87 1.82 18.45 -7.03
CA HIS A 87 1.37 17.06 -7.22
C HIS A 87 2.18 16.09 -6.38
N ARG A 88 3.51 16.25 -6.29
CA ARG A 88 4.35 15.41 -5.41
C ARG A 88 3.94 15.55 -3.95
N LYS A 89 3.77 16.78 -3.45
CA LYS A 89 3.33 17.04 -2.07
C LYS A 89 1.94 16.45 -1.78
N ASN A 90 1.02 16.49 -2.74
CA ASN A 90 -0.30 15.88 -2.59
C ASN A 90 -0.19 14.36 -2.43
N ARG A 91 0.71 13.70 -3.17
CA ARG A 91 0.98 12.26 -2.98
C ARG A 91 1.58 11.95 -1.61
N GLU A 92 2.58 12.73 -1.18
CA GLU A 92 3.19 12.59 0.16
C GLU A 92 2.13 12.77 1.27
N THR A 93 1.27 13.78 1.13
CA THR A 93 0.18 14.03 2.08
C THR A 93 -0.85 12.90 2.11
N PHE A 94 -1.15 12.30 0.95
CA PHE A 94 -2.04 11.15 0.87
C PHE A 94 -1.42 9.88 1.48
N LEU A 95 -0.10 9.68 1.34
CA LEU A 95 0.60 8.59 2.02
C LEU A 95 0.53 8.73 3.54
N TYR A 96 0.78 9.93 4.08
CA TYR A 96 0.58 10.18 5.52
C TYR A 96 -0.86 9.91 5.98
N PHE A 97 -1.84 10.17 5.12
CA PHE A 97 -3.21 9.82 5.44
C PHE A 97 -3.44 8.30 5.50
N LEU A 98 -2.78 7.52 4.63
CA LEU A 98 -2.81 6.06 4.73
C LEU A 98 -2.15 5.57 6.03
N ASP A 99 -1.04 6.18 6.45
CA ASP A 99 -0.41 5.91 7.75
C ASP A 99 -1.38 6.17 8.91
N GLU A 100 -2.05 7.33 8.93
CA GLU A 100 -3.06 7.65 9.96
C GLU A 100 -4.20 6.62 10.01
N LEU A 101 -4.63 6.11 8.84
CA LEU A 101 -5.67 5.10 8.74
C LEU A 101 -5.17 3.73 9.22
N HIS A 102 -3.89 3.43 9.00
CA HIS A 102 -3.23 2.22 9.51
C HIS A 102 -3.11 2.25 11.03
N ASP A 103 -2.64 3.35 11.59
CA ASP A 103 -2.54 3.57 13.04
C ASP A 103 -3.91 3.48 13.75
N GLN A 104 -4.99 3.89 13.07
CA GLN A 104 -6.37 3.77 13.57
C GLN A 104 -6.97 2.37 13.40
N GLY A 105 -6.25 1.42 12.79
CA GLY A 105 -6.74 0.08 12.46
C GLY A 105 -7.81 0.04 11.37
N LYS A 106 -8.04 1.15 10.65
CA LYS A 106 -8.98 1.25 9.51
C LYS A 106 -8.38 0.73 8.21
N LEU A 107 -7.05 0.70 8.13
CA LEU A 107 -6.27 0.14 7.03
C LEU A 107 -5.35 -0.95 7.59
N HIS A 108 -5.26 -2.09 6.90
CA HIS A 108 -4.37 -3.20 7.24
C HIS A 108 -4.08 -4.07 6.00
N SER A 109 -3.23 -5.10 6.10
CA SER A 109 -2.79 -5.92 4.96
C SER A 109 -3.92 -6.65 4.20
N MET A 110 -5.08 -6.87 4.84
CA MET A 110 -6.25 -7.50 4.21
C MET A 110 -7.33 -6.50 3.75
N SER A 111 -7.11 -5.19 3.85
CA SER A 111 -8.13 -4.19 3.52
C SER A 111 -8.40 -4.17 2.02
N LEU A 112 -9.66 -3.95 1.63
CA LEU A 112 -10.04 -3.72 0.25
C LEU A 112 -10.20 -2.21 -0.02
N TRP A 113 -9.97 -1.82 -1.28
CA TRP A 113 -10.17 -0.42 -1.69
C TRP A 113 -11.60 0.06 -1.44
N THR A 114 -12.58 -0.82 -1.65
CA THR A 114 -14.00 -0.54 -1.42
C THR A 114 -14.30 -0.17 0.02
N ASP A 115 -13.61 -0.82 0.96
CA ASP A 115 -13.81 -0.59 2.39
C ASP A 115 -13.19 0.76 2.79
N LEU A 116 -12.01 1.06 2.24
CA LEU A 116 -11.30 2.30 2.48
C LEU A 116 -11.98 3.51 1.84
N PHE A 117 -12.59 3.36 0.66
CA PHE A 117 -13.20 4.45 -0.10
C PHE A 117 -14.23 5.24 0.73
N ASN A 118 -15.04 4.54 1.53
CA ASN A 118 -16.02 5.16 2.41
C ASN A 118 -15.37 6.07 3.47
N ALA A 119 -14.17 5.72 3.93
CA ALA A 119 -13.43 6.51 4.92
C ALA A 119 -12.67 7.69 4.30
N ILE A 120 -12.27 7.61 3.03
CA ILE A 120 -11.38 8.61 2.40
C ILE A 120 -12.07 9.57 1.44
N SER A 121 -13.25 9.21 0.92
CA SER A 121 -13.90 9.97 -0.18
C SER A 121 -14.22 11.42 0.17
N ASN A 122 -14.50 11.71 1.45
CA ASN A 122 -14.79 13.05 1.94
C ASN A 122 -13.54 13.82 2.44
N ASP A 123 -12.35 13.20 2.43
CA ASP A 123 -11.12 13.85 2.89
C ASP A 123 -10.50 14.72 1.78
N GLU A 124 -10.11 15.94 2.14
CA GLU A 124 -9.53 16.91 1.20
C GLU A 124 -8.23 16.37 0.56
N ARG A 125 -7.44 15.57 1.29
CA ARG A 125 -6.18 14.99 0.80
C ARG A 125 -6.43 13.99 -0.33
N PHE A 126 -7.54 13.25 -0.27
CA PHE A 126 -7.99 12.39 -1.36
C PHE A 126 -8.48 13.23 -2.55
N SER A 127 -9.31 14.25 -2.31
CA SER A 127 -9.83 15.11 -3.38
C SER A 127 -8.72 15.86 -4.13
N LYS A 128 -7.71 16.34 -3.40
CA LYS A 128 -6.51 16.99 -3.96
C LYS A 128 -5.67 16.08 -4.84
N MET A 129 -5.82 14.76 -4.76
CA MET A 129 -5.11 13.81 -5.61
C MET A 129 -5.78 13.57 -6.96
N LEU A 130 -7.07 13.90 -7.10
CA LEU A 130 -7.85 13.58 -8.29
C LEU A 130 -7.41 14.39 -9.51
N GLY A 131 -7.39 13.75 -10.67
CA GLY A 131 -7.04 14.38 -11.95
C GLY A 131 -5.56 14.68 -12.17
N GLN A 132 -4.67 14.31 -11.23
CA GLN A 132 -3.23 14.47 -11.39
C GLN A 132 -2.62 13.30 -12.19
N PRO A 133 -1.61 13.55 -13.06
CA PRO A 133 -0.91 12.48 -13.77
C PRO A 133 -0.08 11.63 -12.80
N GLY A 134 0.27 10.39 -13.18
CA GLY A 134 1.09 9.49 -12.36
C GLY A 134 0.27 8.59 -11.43
N SER A 135 0.86 8.14 -10.32
CA SER A 135 0.22 7.22 -9.38
C SER A 135 -1.07 7.81 -8.82
N THR A 136 -2.16 7.06 -8.99
CA THR A 136 -3.49 7.40 -8.50
C THR A 136 -3.62 7.05 -7.01
N PRO A 137 -4.63 7.55 -6.29
CA PRO A 137 -4.94 7.10 -4.94
C PRO A 137 -5.05 5.59 -4.80
N LEU A 138 -5.64 4.90 -5.79
CA LEU A 138 -5.76 3.44 -5.81
C LEU A 138 -4.39 2.77 -5.93
N ASP A 139 -3.50 3.29 -6.76
CA ASP A 139 -2.14 2.75 -6.89
C ASP A 139 -1.37 2.89 -5.59
N LEU A 140 -1.42 4.07 -4.96
CA LEU A 140 -0.77 4.31 -3.67
C LEU A 140 -1.31 3.38 -2.57
N PHE A 141 -2.63 3.17 -2.53
CA PHE A 141 -3.23 2.18 -1.63
C PHE A 141 -2.74 0.75 -1.92
N LYS A 142 -2.68 0.34 -3.19
CA LYS A 142 -2.20 -1.00 -3.56
C LYS A 142 -0.75 -1.20 -3.13
N PHE A 143 0.11 -0.22 -3.39
CA PHE A 143 1.51 -0.28 -2.96
C PHE A 143 1.61 -0.37 -1.44
N TYR A 144 0.85 0.47 -0.72
CA TYR A 144 0.82 0.46 0.74
C TYR A 144 0.41 -0.91 1.30
N VAL A 145 -0.71 -1.47 0.82
CA VAL A 145 -1.19 -2.78 1.25
C VAL A 145 -0.21 -3.90 0.89
N GLU A 146 0.46 -3.81 -0.26
CA GLU A 146 1.48 -4.78 -0.65
C GLU A 146 2.70 -4.72 0.27
N ASP A 147 3.14 -3.53 0.67
CA ASP A 147 4.21 -3.35 1.65
C ASP A 147 3.81 -3.94 3.01
N LEU A 148 2.56 -3.78 3.45
CA LEU A 148 2.05 -4.44 4.66
C LEU A 148 2.09 -5.98 4.56
N LYS A 149 1.72 -6.53 3.40
CA LYS A 149 1.76 -7.98 3.15
C LYS A 149 3.17 -8.52 3.08
N ALA A 150 4.11 -7.77 2.49
CA ALA A 150 5.51 -8.19 2.40
C ALA A 150 6.14 -8.41 3.79
N ARG A 151 5.67 -7.69 4.82
CA ARG A 151 6.11 -7.83 6.22
C ARG A 151 5.54 -9.07 6.92
N PHE A 152 4.59 -9.80 6.32
CA PHE A 152 3.87 -10.89 6.97
C PHE A 152 4.77 -11.97 7.57
N HIS A 153 5.82 -12.41 6.85
CA HIS A 153 6.67 -13.49 7.33
C HIS A 153 7.48 -13.09 8.56
N ASP A 154 8.02 -11.87 8.58
CA ASP A 154 8.80 -11.33 9.70
C ASP A 154 7.91 -11.03 10.91
N GLU A 155 6.73 -10.46 10.68
CA GLU A 155 5.74 -10.24 11.73
C GLU A 155 5.22 -11.55 12.31
N LYS A 156 4.94 -12.55 11.48
CA LYS A 156 4.54 -13.90 11.93
C LYS A 156 5.61 -14.55 12.81
N LYS A 157 6.90 -14.35 12.47
CA LYS A 157 8.01 -14.82 13.30
C LYS A 157 8.00 -14.10 14.66
N THR A 158 7.88 -12.78 14.66
CA THR A 158 7.79 -11.96 15.88
C THR A 158 6.64 -12.39 16.77
N ILE A 159 5.46 -12.60 16.20
CA ILE A 159 4.27 -13.09 16.92
C ILE A 159 4.57 -14.43 17.60
N LYS A 160 5.16 -15.40 16.87
CA LYS A 160 5.52 -16.71 17.46
C LYS A 160 6.51 -16.59 18.62
N GLU A 161 7.46 -15.66 18.54
CA GLU A 161 8.40 -15.38 19.63
C GLU A 161 7.65 -14.83 20.85
N ILE A 162 6.72 -13.88 20.67
CA ILE A 162 5.86 -13.37 21.74
C ILE A 162 5.09 -14.52 22.41
N LEU A 163 4.43 -15.39 21.63
CA LEU A 163 3.68 -16.52 22.19
C LEU A 163 4.58 -17.44 23.02
N LYS A 164 5.80 -17.70 22.55
CA LYS A 164 6.78 -18.51 23.26
C LYS A 164 7.18 -17.86 24.59
N ASP A 165 7.48 -16.56 24.58
CA ASP A 165 7.86 -15.81 25.79
C ASP A 165 6.71 -15.78 26.82
N LYS A 166 5.47 -15.72 26.34
CA LYS A 166 4.26 -15.78 27.17
C LYS A 166 3.82 -17.20 27.53
N SER A 167 4.54 -18.23 27.05
CA SER A 167 4.18 -19.64 27.22
C SER A 167 2.75 -19.98 26.79
N PHE A 168 2.23 -19.27 25.79
CA PHE A 168 0.89 -19.51 25.24
C PHE A 168 0.96 -20.46 24.04
N THR A 169 0.09 -21.47 24.05
CA THR A 169 -0.06 -22.41 22.94
C THR A 169 -1.49 -22.35 22.42
N ILE A 170 -1.63 -22.17 21.12
CA ILE A 170 -2.94 -22.21 20.46
C ILE A 170 -3.40 -23.66 20.33
N ASP A 171 -4.61 -23.92 20.81
CA ASP A 171 -5.35 -25.17 20.62
C ASP A 171 -6.65 -24.93 19.83
N VAL A 172 -7.49 -25.96 19.71
CA VAL A 172 -8.74 -25.91 18.93
C VAL A 172 -9.84 -25.05 19.56
N ASN A 173 -9.71 -24.71 20.85
CA ASN A 173 -10.66 -23.91 21.62
C ASN A 173 -10.19 -22.46 21.80
N SER A 174 -8.93 -22.14 21.50
CA SER A 174 -8.41 -20.78 21.60
C SER A 174 -9.19 -19.81 20.71
N THR A 175 -9.44 -18.59 21.20
CA THR A 175 -10.13 -17.54 20.43
C THR A 175 -9.18 -16.47 19.94
N ILE A 176 -9.64 -15.66 18.98
CA ILE A 176 -8.84 -14.54 18.48
C ILE A 176 -8.71 -13.44 19.54
N GLU A 177 -9.73 -13.25 20.37
CA GLU A 177 -9.73 -12.26 21.46
C GLU A 177 -8.66 -12.58 22.49
N GLU A 178 -8.59 -13.83 22.96
CA GLU A 178 -7.55 -14.31 23.89
C GLU A 178 -6.15 -14.15 23.27
N PHE A 179 -6.01 -14.54 22.00
CA PHE A 179 -4.75 -14.40 21.28
C PHE A 179 -4.28 -12.94 21.20
N VAL A 180 -5.19 -12.02 20.85
CA VAL A 180 -4.91 -10.57 20.77
C VAL A 180 -4.57 -10.00 22.15
N GLU A 181 -5.32 -10.37 23.19
CA GLU A 181 -5.07 -9.96 24.56
C GLU A 181 -3.64 -10.33 25.01
N ILE A 182 -3.24 -11.57 24.77
CA ILE A 182 -1.91 -12.07 25.14
C ILE A 182 -0.80 -11.32 24.42
N ILE A 183 -0.89 -11.16 23.09
CA ILE A 183 0.16 -10.47 22.33
C ILE A 183 0.18 -8.97 22.63
N SER A 184 -0.96 -8.33 22.90
CA SER A 184 -1.04 -6.89 23.17
C SER A 184 -0.25 -6.46 24.41
N THR A 185 0.02 -7.39 25.32
CA THR A 185 0.87 -7.14 26.51
C THR A 185 2.36 -7.01 26.17
N ASP A 186 2.77 -7.30 24.93
CA ASP A 186 4.14 -7.15 24.45
C ASP A 186 4.30 -5.89 23.60
N LYS A 187 5.33 -5.09 23.90
CA LYS A 187 5.63 -3.84 23.19
C LYS A 187 5.88 -4.04 21.68
N ARG A 188 6.34 -5.22 21.27
CA ARG A 188 6.58 -5.56 19.85
C ARG A 188 5.30 -5.56 19.03
N THR A 189 4.13 -5.71 19.68
CA THR A 189 2.83 -5.75 19.01
C THR A 189 2.42 -4.42 18.41
N VAL A 190 2.93 -3.30 18.94
CA VAL A 190 2.60 -1.95 18.45
C VAL A 190 2.96 -1.76 16.96
N SER A 191 4.04 -2.38 16.48
CA SER A 191 4.46 -2.27 15.08
C SER A 191 3.83 -3.30 14.14
N LEU A 192 3.02 -4.23 14.67
CA LEU A 192 2.47 -5.32 13.88
C LEU A 192 1.20 -4.88 13.15
N ASP A 193 1.08 -5.28 11.90
CA ASP A 193 -0.15 -5.06 11.15
C ASP A 193 -1.31 -5.94 11.67
N ALA A 194 -2.48 -5.32 11.89
CA ALA A 194 -3.66 -6.02 12.41
C ALA A 194 -4.13 -7.16 11.49
N GLY A 195 -3.98 -7.00 10.17
CA GLY A 195 -4.31 -8.03 9.20
C GLY A 195 -3.37 -9.23 9.30
N ASN A 196 -2.06 -8.96 9.43
CA ASN A 196 -1.03 -9.99 9.62
C ASN A 196 -1.17 -10.72 10.96
N ILE A 197 -1.59 -10.04 12.03
CA ILE A 197 -1.96 -10.66 13.31
C ILE A 197 -3.06 -11.69 13.09
N LYS A 198 -4.16 -11.31 12.44
CA LYS A 198 -5.30 -12.19 12.17
C LYS A 198 -4.95 -13.35 11.24
N LEU A 199 -4.17 -13.11 10.18
CA LEU A 199 -3.66 -14.18 9.30
C LEU A 199 -2.76 -15.17 10.06
N THR A 200 -1.95 -14.67 10.99
CA THR A 200 -1.10 -15.52 11.82
C THR A 200 -1.93 -16.39 12.76
N PHE A 201 -2.93 -15.82 13.43
CA PHE A 201 -3.87 -16.58 14.26
C PHE A 201 -4.54 -17.70 13.45
N ASN A 202 -5.14 -17.37 12.30
CA ASN A 202 -5.80 -18.35 11.44
C ASN A 202 -4.86 -19.50 11.04
N SER A 203 -3.62 -19.18 10.66
CA SER A 203 -2.63 -20.19 10.29
C SER A 203 -2.21 -21.09 11.45
N LEU A 204 -2.16 -20.58 12.68
CA LEU A 204 -1.83 -21.37 13.87
C LEU A 204 -3.02 -22.22 14.32
N MET A 205 -4.23 -21.68 14.24
CA MET A 205 -5.48 -22.38 14.51
C MET A 205 -5.68 -23.57 13.55
N GLU A 206 -5.50 -23.36 12.25
CA GLU A 206 -5.57 -24.44 11.25
C GLU A 206 -4.56 -25.56 11.55
N LYS A 207 -3.35 -25.19 11.99
CA LYS A 207 -2.33 -26.16 12.41
C LYS A 207 -2.76 -26.94 13.65
N ALA A 208 -3.36 -26.28 14.65
CA ALA A 208 -3.86 -26.93 15.85
C ALA A 208 -4.98 -27.93 15.53
N GLN A 209 -5.94 -27.52 14.69
CA GLN A 209 -7.03 -28.38 14.20
C GLN A 209 -6.51 -29.59 13.42
N SER A 210 -5.53 -29.39 12.54
CA SER A 210 -4.91 -30.49 11.78
C SER A 210 -4.22 -31.50 12.69
N LYS A 211 -3.48 -31.02 13.70
CA LYS A 211 -2.82 -31.88 14.70
C LYS A 211 -3.82 -32.67 15.54
N GLU A 212 -4.92 -32.03 15.96
CA GLU A 212 -5.96 -32.71 16.74
C GLU A 212 -6.68 -33.78 15.90
N LYS A 213 -6.96 -33.49 14.63
CA LYS A 213 -7.54 -34.46 13.69
C LYS A 213 -6.63 -35.67 13.48
N GLU A 214 -5.32 -35.46 13.39
CA GLU A 214 -4.33 -36.55 13.33
C GLU A 214 -4.32 -37.38 14.61
N ARG A 215 -4.35 -36.73 15.79
CA ARG A 215 -4.41 -37.41 17.09
C ARG A 215 -5.63 -38.33 17.19
N LEU A 216 -6.82 -37.81 16.85
CA LEU A 216 -8.06 -38.59 16.87
C LEU A 216 -8.03 -39.77 15.89
N LYS A 217 -7.46 -39.59 14.69
CA LYS A 217 -7.29 -40.70 13.74
C LYS A 217 -6.36 -41.78 14.29
N ASP A 218 -5.27 -41.39 14.93
CA ASP A 218 -4.32 -42.33 15.51
C ASP A 218 -4.90 -43.07 16.73
N GLU A 219 -5.72 -42.40 17.53
CA GLU A 219 -6.52 -43.03 18.60
C GLU A 219 -7.50 -44.06 18.04
N VAL A 220 -8.28 -43.72 17.01
CA VAL A 220 -9.20 -44.66 16.33
C VAL A 220 -8.43 -45.83 15.72
N ARG A 221 -7.27 -45.59 15.10
CA ARG A 221 -6.42 -46.67 14.54
C ARG A 221 -5.88 -47.57 15.64
N LYS A 222 -5.47 -47.01 16.78
CA LYS A 222 -5.00 -47.76 17.95
C LYS A 222 -6.12 -48.61 18.52
N GLN A 223 -7.33 -48.06 18.67
CA GLN A 223 -8.50 -48.79 19.14
C GLN A 223 -8.85 -49.96 18.21
N LYS A 224 -8.91 -49.74 16.90
CA LYS A 224 -9.14 -50.81 15.91
C LYS A 224 -8.09 -51.93 15.95
N ARG A 225 -6.82 -51.59 16.23
CA ARG A 225 -5.75 -52.60 16.39
C ARG A 225 -5.96 -53.42 17.66
N LEU A 226 -6.28 -52.78 18.78
CA LEU A 226 -6.58 -53.47 20.03
C LEU A 226 -7.79 -54.41 19.87
N GLU A 227 -8.88 -53.95 19.24
CA GLU A 227 -10.04 -54.79 18.92
C GLU A 227 -9.69 -55.98 18.03
N SER A 228 -8.87 -55.77 17.00
CA SER A 228 -8.45 -56.83 16.07
C SER A 228 -7.60 -57.89 16.77
N ASN A 229 -6.64 -57.45 17.60
CA ASN A 229 -5.79 -58.34 18.39
C ASN A 229 -6.64 -59.16 19.37
N PHE A 230 -7.58 -58.53 20.06
CA PHE A 230 -8.47 -59.20 20.98
C PHE A 230 -9.39 -60.22 20.28
N LYS A 231 -9.97 -59.87 19.12
CA LYS A 231 -10.74 -60.82 18.29
C LYS A 231 -9.89 -62.02 17.86
N GLN A 232 -8.62 -61.80 17.54
CA GLN A 232 -7.70 -62.88 17.18
C GLN A 232 -7.39 -63.76 18.39
N LEU A 233 -7.15 -63.18 19.57
CA LEU A 233 -6.95 -63.89 20.83
C LEU A 233 -8.12 -64.83 21.13
N LEU A 234 -9.35 -64.32 21.07
CA LEU A 234 -10.57 -65.12 21.28
C LEU A 234 -10.66 -66.29 20.31
N LYS A 235 -10.41 -66.06 19.01
CA LYS A 235 -10.42 -67.12 17.99
C LYS A 235 -9.37 -68.21 18.23
N THR A 236 -8.20 -67.83 18.73
CA THR A 236 -7.08 -68.76 18.91
C THR A 236 -7.18 -69.54 20.22
N LYS A 237 -7.60 -68.90 21.31
CA LYS A 237 -7.60 -69.50 22.65
C LYS A 237 -8.90 -70.21 23.00
N ILE A 238 -10.04 -69.73 22.49
CA ILE A 238 -11.35 -70.30 22.82
C ILE A 238 -11.81 -71.22 21.70
N SER A 239 -11.66 -72.53 21.90
CA SER A 239 -11.92 -73.54 20.86
C SER A 239 -13.41 -73.72 20.53
N SER A 240 -14.33 -73.35 21.42
CA SER A 240 -15.78 -73.49 21.24
C SER A 240 -16.56 -72.36 21.90
N LEU A 241 -16.68 -71.22 21.20
CA LEU A 241 -17.63 -70.16 21.55
C LEU A 241 -19.03 -70.55 21.07
N ASN A 242 -19.99 -70.69 22.00
CA ASN A 242 -21.40 -70.94 21.71
C ASN A 242 -22.29 -69.93 22.47
N GLU A 243 -23.59 -69.88 22.15
CA GLU A 243 -24.54 -68.94 22.77
C GLU A 243 -24.72 -69.15 24.29
N GLN A 244 -24.32 -70.30 24.83
CA GLN A 244 -24.34 -70.57 26.28
C GLN A 244 -23.02 -70.23 27.00
N SER A 245 -21.99 -69.80 26.27
CA SER A 245 -20.69 -69.48 26.83
C SER A 245 -20.79 -68.23 27.71
N LYS A 246 -20.39 -68.35 28.98
CA LYS A 246 -20.36 -67.22 29.90
C LYS A 246 -19.05 -66.46 29.79
N TRP A 247 -19.12 -65.13 29.86
CA TRP A 247 -17.94 -64.27 29.77
C TRP A 247 -16.94 -64.56 30.89
N GLU A 248 -17.42 -64.88 32.08
CA GLU A 248 -16.58 -65.20 33.24
C GLU A 248 -15.66 -66.41 32.98
N ASP A 249 -16.17 -67.43 32.28
CA ASP A 249 -15.42 -68.65 31.96
C ASP A 249 -14.39 -68.42 30.83
N ILE A 250 -14.72 -67.52 29.88
CA ILE A 250 -13.82 -67.10 28.79
C ILE A 250 -12.68 -66.23 29.35
N LYS A 251 -13.00 -65.31 30.26
CA LYS A 251 -12.06 -64.38 30.87
C LYS A 251 -10.90 -65.10 31.57
N ILE A 252 -11.19 -66.14 32.35
CA ILE A 252 -10.16 -66.95 33.04
C ILE A 252 -9.11 -67.52 32.06
N GLN A 253 -9.52 -67.81 30.82
CA GLN A 253 -8.63 -68.43 29.82
C GLN A 253 -7.70 -67.44 29.11
N ILE A 254 -8.07 -66.15 29.09
CA ILE A 254 -7.37 -65.11 28.31
C ILE A 254 -6.81 -63.98 29.17
N GLU A 255 -7.12 -63.94 30.46
CA GLU A 255 -6.76 -62.83 31.35
C GLU A 255 -5.25 -62.59 31.45
N ASN A 256 -4.42 -63.60 31.25
CA ASN A 256 -2.96 -63.49 31.32
C ASN A 256 -2.32 -63.16 29.96
N ASP A 257 -3.09 -63.10 28.86
CA ASP A 257 -2.56 -62.79 27.54
C ASP A 257 -2.35 -61.27 27.37
N ASN A 258 -1.24 -60.91 26.72
CA ASN A 258 -0.84 -59.51 26.53
C ASN A 258 -1.88 -58.69 25.75
N ASP A 259 -2.56 -59.29 24.78
CA ASP A 259 -3.59 -58.61 23.98
C ASP A 259 -4.86 -58.32 24.79
N TYR A 260 -5.18 -59.12 25.82
CA TYR A 260 -6.27 -58.85 26.76
C TYR A 260 -5.89 -57.71 27.72
N GLN A 261 -4.67 -57.76 28.27
CA GLN A 261 -4.16 -56.74 29.18
C GLN A 261 -3.94 -55.37 28.51
N ALA A 262 -3.71 -55.35 27.20
CA ALA A 262 -3.53 -54.13 26.41
C ALA A 262 -4.82 -53.30 26.22
N LEU A 263 -6.00 -53.87 26.48
CA LEU A 263 -7.28 -53.16 26.41
C LEU A 263 -7.47 -52.26 27.64
N PRO A 264 -7.73 -50.95 27.48
CA PRO A 264 -7.67 -49.98 28.57
C PRO A 264 -8.85 -50.01 29.55
N SER A 265 -10.03 -50.50 29.16
CA SER A 265 -11.20 -50.60 30.06
C SER A 265 -11.89 -51.96 29.97
N GLU A 266 -12.66 -52.34 31.00
CA GLU A 266 -13.53 -53.54 30.91
C GLU A 266 -14.64 -53.37 29.87
N PHE A 267 -15.09 -52.14 29.62
CA PHE A 267 -16.07 -51.87 28.56
C PHE A 267 -15.50 -52.14 27.16
N ASP A 268 -14.19 -51.93 26.96
CA ASP A 268 -13.50 -52.30 25.71
C ASP A 268 -13.17 -53.80 25.63
N ARG A 269 -13.38 -54.56 26.73
CA ARG A 269 -13.11 -56.00 26.84
C ARG A 269 -14.38 -56.86 26.73
N ILE A 270 -15.57 -56.25 26.74
CA ILE A 270 -16.90 -56.90 26.61
C ILE A 270 -17.48 -56.58 25.24
#